data_AF-A0AA37L4A1-F1
#
_entry.id   AF-A0AA37L4A1-F1
#
_cell.length_a   1.000
_cell.length_b   1.000
_cell.length_c   1.000
_cell.angle_alpha   90.00
_cell.angle_beta   90.00
_cell.angle_gamma   90.00
#
_symmetry.space_group_name_H-M   'P 1'
#
loop_
_entity.id
_entity.type
_entity.pdbx_description
1 polymer ?
#
loop_
_entity_poly.entity_id
_entity_poly.type
_entity_poly.pdbx_seq_one_letter_code
_entity_poly.pdbx_strand_id
1 'polypeptide(L)'
;MKLPRIKALLVAAAAAVHCVAAVAAVEVNTASVADLDGVKGIGPALSARILQAREKGPFQNWPDLVGRVPGLGKASAARLSSEGLTVNGAAFDGARATAAPLPPMAGASR
;
A
#
# COMPACT_ATOMS: atom_id res chain seq x y z
N MET A 1 53.76 -40.35 5.86
CA MET A 1 53.23 -40.12 7.22
C MET A 1 52.72 -38.67 7.27
N LYS A 2 51.54 -38.26 7.69
CA LYS A 2 50.32 -38.85 8.28
C LYS A 2 49.17 -37.89 7.92
N LEU A 3 48.07 -38.42 7.38
CA LEU A 3 46.78 -37.73 7.30
C LEU A 3 46.06 -37.94 8.65
N PRO A 4 45.60 -36.91 9.38
CA PRO A 4 44.71 -37.12 10.51
C PRO A 4 43.25 -37.10 10.02
N ARG A 5 42.68 -38.29 9.92
CA ARG A 5 41.22 -38.51 9.88
C ARG A 5 40.60 -38.10 11.23
N ILE A 6 39.32 -37.77 11.21
CA ILE A 6 38.41 -37.81 12.37
C ILE A 6 38.61 -36.69 13.41
N LYS A 7 38.06 -35.52 13.12
CA LYS A 7 37.37 -34.72 14.13
C LYS A 7 35.98 -34.40 13.58
N ALA A 8 35.11 -35.39 13.67
CA ALA A 8 33.67 -35.18 13.61
C ALA A 8 33.27 -34.35 14.84
N LEU A 9 32.71 -33.16 14.60
CA LEU A 9 31.78 -32.43 15.48
C LEU A 9 31.33 -31.21 14.65
N LEU A 10 30.25 -31.30 13.86
CA LEU A 10 28.90 -30.91 14.29
C LEU A 10 28.92 -29.71 15.26
N VAL A 11 28.78 -28.47 14.77
CA VAL A 11 27.85 -27.45 15.27
C VAL A 11 27.59 -26.42 14.15
N ALA A 12 26.42 -26.55 13.53
CA ALA A 12 25.52 -25.49 13.07
C ALA A 12 26.12 -24.12 12.68
N ALA A 13 26.47 -23.94 11.40
CA ALA A 13 26.27 -22.64 10.75
C ALA A 13 24.86 -22.65 10.16
N ALA A 14 23.87 -22.37 11.02
CA ALA A 14 22.53 -22.04 10.58
C ALA A 14 22.65 -20.77 9.74
N ALA A 15 22.78 -20.94 8.41
CA ALA A 15 22.51 -19.88 7.47
C ALA A 15 21.01 -19.59 7.57
N ALA A 16 20.67 -18.73 8.53
CA ALA A 16 19.35 -18.19 8.70
C ALA A 16 18.99 -17.51 7.39
N VAL A 17 18.21 -18.21 6.58
CA VAL A 17 17.50 -17.65 5.43
C VAL A 17 16.59 -16.57 6.01
N HIS A 18 17.11 -15.35 6.06
CA HIS A 18 16.32 -14.17 6.30
C HIS A 18 15.46 -13.96 5.06
N CYS A 19 14.33 -14.65 4.99
CA CYS A 19 13.22 -14.20 4.17
C CYS A 19 12.73 -12.88 4.76
N VAL A 20 13.37 -11.78 4.37
CA VAL A 20 12.75 -10.46 4.47
C VAL A 20 11.57 -10.52 3.53
N ALA A 21 10.39 -10.84 4.09
CA ALA A 21 9.14 -10.59 3.42
C ALA A 21 9.03 -9.08 3.26
N ALA A 22 9.49 -8.56 2.12
CA ALA A 22 9.19 -7.21 1.71
C ALA A 22 7.67 -7.14 1.61
N VAL A 23 7.03 -6.49 2.58
CA VAL A 23 5.61 -6.14 2.50
C VAL A 23 5.54 -5.09 1.39
N ALA A 24 5.39 -5.56 0.16
CA ALA A 24 5.26 -4.69 -1.00
C ALA A 24 3.99 -3.86 -0.80
N ALA A 25 4.14 -2.55 -0.83
CA ALA A 25 3.00 -1.66 -0.77
C ALA A 25 2.04 -2.00 -1.93
N VAL A 26 0.77 -2.16 -1.63
CA VAL A 26 -0.26 -2.47 -2.62
C VAL A 26 -0.64 -1.14 -3.29
N GLU A 27 -0.26 -0.98 -4.56
CA GLU A 27 -0.58 0.22 -5.32
C GLU A 27 -1.95 0.07 -6.01
N VAL A 28 -2.87 0.98 -5.75
CA VAL A 28 -4.28 0.84 -6.16
C VAL A 28 -4.52 0.83 -7.68
N ASN A 29 -3.69 1.53 -8.45
CA ASN A 29 -3.80 1.60 -9.91
C ASN A 29 -3.20 0.38 -10.61
N THR A 30 -2.40 -0.45 -9.93
CA THR A 30 -1.85 -1.69 -10.49
C THR A 30 -2.31 -2.95 -9.78
N ALA A 31 -2.84 -2.86 -8.57
CA ALA A 31 -3.28 -3.99 -7.76
C ALA A 31 -4.37 -4.81 -8.45
N SER A 32 -4.30 -6.13 -8.27
CA SER A 32 -5.35 -7.07 -8.65
C SER A 32 -6.43 -7.16 -7.56
N VAL A 33 -7.53 -7.84 -7.86
CA VAL A 33 -8.60 -8.13 -6.89
C VAL A 33 -8.01 -8.79 -5.63
N ALA A 34 -7.14 -9.78 -5.83
CA ALA A 34 -6.52 -10.54 -4.74
C ALA A 34 -5.56 -9.68 -3.89
N ASP A 35 -4.81 -8.78 -4.51
CA ASP A 35 -3.92 -7.86 -3.78
C ASP A 35 -4.73 -6.89 -2.93
N LEU A 36 -5.83 -6.35 -3.49
CA LEU A 36 -6.72 -5.44 -2.77
C LEU A 36 -7.44 -6.16 -1.62
N ASP A 37 -7.98 -7.35 -1.84
CA ASP A 37 -8.66 -8.16 -0.80
C ASP A 37 -7.69 -8.60 0.31
N GLY A 38 -6.40 -8.75 -0.02
CA GLY A 38 -5.33 -9.03 0.93
C GLY A 38 -5.01 -7.86 1.87
N VAL A 39 -5.40 -6.62 1.53
CA VAL A 39 -5.21 -5.46 2.43
C VAL A 39 -6.26 -5.51 3.53
N LYS A 40 -5.80 -5.60 4.78
CA LYS A 40 -6.68 -5.66 5.95
C LYS A 40 -7.62 -4.46 5.98
N GLY A 41 -8.93 -4.73 5.95
CA GLY A 41 -9.98 -3.69 5.94
C GLY A 41 -10.52 -3.35 4.56
N ILE A 42 -9.95 -3.92 3.50
CA ILE A 42 -10.59 -4.03 2.19
C ILE A 42 -11.30 -5.39 2.16
N GLY A 43 -12.60 -5.38 1.88
CA GLY A 43 -13.36 -6.60 1.61
C GLY A 43 -13.77 -6.68 0.14
N PRO A 44 -14.43 -7.79 -0.26
CA PRO A 44 -14.78 -8.05 -1.66
C PRO A 44 -15.66 -6.96 -2.28
N ALA A 45 -16.51 -6.32 -1.47
CA ALA A 45 -17.34 -5.21 -1.93
C ALA A 45 -16.51 -3.93 -2.21
N LEU A 46 -15.49 -3.66 -1.39
CA LEU A 46 -14.66 -2.46 -1.54
C LEU A 46 -13.65 -2.64 -2.68
N SER A 47 -13.03 -3.82 -2.80
CA SER A 47 -12.13 -4.15 -3.91
C SER A 47 -12.85 -4.07 -5.26
N ALA A 48 -14.07 -4.60 -5.37
CA ALA A 48 -14.90 -4.46 -6.57
C ALA A 48 -15.18 -2.99 -6.93
N ARG A 49 -15.52 -2.15 -5.93
CA ARG A 49 -15.77 -0.71 -6.15
C ARG A 49 -14.51 0.05 -6.57
N ILE A 50 -13.35 -0.29 -6.01
CA ILE A 50 -12.06 0.28 -6.40
C ILE A 50 -11.78 -0.02 -7.87
N LEU A 51 -11.98 -1.27 -8.31
CA LEU A 51 -11.79 -1.67 -9.70
C LEU A 51 -12.77 -0.95 -10.63
N GLN A 52 -14.06 -0.89 -10.28
CA GLN A 52 -15.05 -0.13 -11.05
C GLN A 52 -14.71 1.36 -11.16
N ALA A 53 -14.21 1.95 -10.08
CA ALA A 53 -13.77 3.33 -10.11
C ALA A 53 -12.53 3.51 -10.99
N ARG A 54 -11.59 2.54 -10.99
CA ARG A 54 -10.40 2.52 -11.85
C ARG A 54 -10.73 2.34 -13.34
N GLU A 55 -11.83 1.67 -13.70
CA GLU A 55 -12.28 1.56 -15.10
C GLU A 55 -12.52 2.93 -15.76
N LYS A 56 -12.93 3.93 -14.97
CA LYS A 56 -13.10 5.31 -15.44
C LYS A 56 -11.78 6.05 -15.66
N GLY A 57 -10.66 5.46 -15.25
CA GLY A 57 -9.31 6.04 -15.34
C GLY A 57 -8.56 5.94 -14.01
N PRO A 58 -7.22 6.02 -14.04
CA PRO A 58 -6.38 5.88 -12.85
C PRO A 58 -6.70 6.93 -11.79
N PHE A 59 -6.51 6.57 -10.54
CA PHE A 59 -6.60 7.45 -9.39
C PHE A 59 -5.38 8.36 -9.35
N GLN A 60 -5.63 9.66 -9.26
CA GLN A 60 -4.56 10.65 -9.20
C GLN A 60 -3.96 10.76 -7.80
N ASN A 61 -4.82 10.68 -6.78
CA ASN A 61 -4.46 10.86 -5.40
C ASN A 61 -5.50 10.24 -4.46
N TRP A 62 -5.21 10.27 -3.17
CA TRP A 62 -6.12 9.78 -2.14
C TRP A 62 -7.50 10.46 -2.11
N PRO A 63 -7.62 11.81 -2.21
CA PRO A 63 -8.93 12.45 -2.32
C PRO A 63 -9.77 11.96 -3.50
N ASP A 64 -9.17 11.75 -4.67
CA ASP A 64 -9.86 11.22 -5.86
C ASP A 64 -10.37 9.79 -5.60
N LEU A 65 -9.52 8.95 -5.02
CA LEU A 65 -9.88 7.59 -4.63
C LEU A 65 -11.01 7.56 -3.58
N VAL A 66 -10.92 8.36 -2.51
CA VAL A 66 -11.96 8.51 -1.48
C VAL A 66 -13.27 9.07 -2.06
N GLY A 67 -13.19 10.01 -3.00
CA GLY A 67 -14.36 10.60 -3.64
C GLY A 67 -15.06 9.66 -4.63
N ARG A 68 -14.30 8.79 -5.31
CA ARG A 68 -14.82 7.88 -6.34
C ARG A 68 -15.25 6.52 -5.81
N VAL A 69 -14.71 6.09 -4.66
CA VAL A 69 -14.99 4.77 -4.06
C VAL A 69 -15.97 4.92 -2.89
N PRO A 70 -17.27 4.62 -3.08
CA PRO A 70 -18.24 4.75 -2.00
C PRO A 70 -17.96 3.76 -0.88
N GLY A 71 -18.04 4.22 0.38
CA GLY A 71 -17.72 3.44 1.58
C GLY A 71 -16.25 3.52 2.00
N LEU A 72 -15.39 4.16 1.19
CA LEU A 72 -14.03 4.49 1.57
C LEU A 72 -13.97 5.91 2.16
N GLY A 73 -14.05 6.02 3.48
CA GLY A 73 -13.90 7.32 4.18
C GLY A 73 -12.45 7.67 4.53
N LYS A 74 -12.21 8.88 5.03
CA LYS A 74 -10.87 9.35 5.47
C LYS A 74 -10.24 8.45 6.54
N ALA A 75 -11.04 7.98 7.50
CA ALA A 75 -10.57 7.07 8.55
C ALA A 75 -10.16 5.70 7.99
N SER A 76 -10.94 5.17 7.03
CA SER A 76 -10.58 3.94 6.32
C SER A 76 -9.33 4.15 5.48
N ALA A 77 -9.23 5.24 4.71
CA ALA A 77 -8.06 5.55 3.90
C ALA A 77 -6.78 5.64 4.73
N ALA A 78 -6.82 6.28 5.90
CA ALA A 78 -5.69 6.31 6.84
C ALA A 78 -5.28 4.91 7.29
N ARG A 79 -6.25 4.06 7.68
CA ARG A 79 -5.99 2.67 8.06
C ARG A 79 -5.40 1.86 6.90
N LEU A 80 -6.01 1.92 5.73
CA LEU A 80 -5.55 1.19 4.55
C LEU A 80 -4.14 1.60 4.16
N SER A 81 -3.81 2.88 4.28
CA SER A 81 -2.44 3.33 4.03
C SER A 81 -1.44 2.78 5.04
N SER A 82 -1.81 2.67 6.31
CA SER A 82 -0.98 2.00 7.33
C SER A 82 -0.83 0.51 7.07
N GLU A 83 -1.82 -0.13 6.46
CA GLU A 83 -1.77 -1.52 6.01
C GLU A 83 -1.04 -1.69 4.67
N GLY A 84 -0.46 -0.61 4.13
CA GLY A 84 0.40 -0.66 2.95
C GLY A 84 -0.29 -0.33 1.62
N LEU A 85 -1.56 0.10 1.61
CA LEU A 85 -2.19 0.63 0.40
C LEU A 85 -1.56 1.98 0.03
N THR A 86 -1.27 2.18 -1.25
CA THR A 86 -0.75 3.44 -1.77
C THR A 86 -1.48 3.88 -3.03
N VAL A 87 -1.41 5.18 -3.32
CA VAL A 87 -1.90 5.76 -4.58
C VAL A 87 -0.75 6.47 -5.25
N ASN A 88 -0.29 5.97 -6.41
CA ASN A 88 0.92 6.45 -7.09
C ASN A 88 2.16 6.48 -6.17
N GLY A 89 2.29 5.47 -5.30
CA GLY A 89 3.38 5.38 -4.31
C GLY A 89 3.25 6.34 -3.11
N ALA A 90 2.19 7.15 -3.05
CA ALA A 90 1.92 8.01 -1.90
C ALA A 90 1.09 7.28 -0.85
N ALA A 91 1.53 7.34 0.41
CA ALA A 91 0.73 7.02 1.58
C ALA A 91 -0.32 8.12 1.86
N PHE A 92 -1.38 7.77 2.57
CA PHE A 92 -2.42 8.71 3.01
C PHE A 92 -1.86 9.59 4.13
N ASP A 93 -1.53 10.84 3.80
CA ASP A 93 -1.28 11.85 4.80
C ASP A 93 -2.62 12.45 5.25
N GLY A 94 -3.07 12.04 6.44
CA GLY A 94 -4.36 12.45 7.00
C GLY A 94 -4.51 13.95 7.18
N ALA A 95 -3.42 14.70 7.31
CA ALA A 95 -3.44 16.16 7.39
C ALA A 95 -3.69 16.79 6.00
N ARG A 96 -2.97 16.33 4.97
CA ARG A 96 -3.07 16.82 3.58
C ARG A 96 -4.35 16.38 2.86
N ALA A 97 -4.91 15.23 3.19
CA ALA A 97 -6.18 14.76 2.61
C ALA A 97 -7.41 15.58 3.06
N THR A 98 -7.29 16.37 4.14
CA THR A 98 -8.28 17.38 4.54
C THR A 98 -8.10 18.70 3.79
N ALA A 99 -6.89 18.98 3.30
CA ALA A 99 -6.62 20.09 2.39
C ALA A 99 -6.99 19.66 0.97
N ALA A 100 -8.28 19.70 0.65
CA ALA A 100 -8.70 19.82 -0.75
C ALA A 100 -7.87 20.91 -1.43
N PRO A 101 -7.47 20.77 -2.70
CA PRO A 101 -6.80 21.85 -3.39
C PRO A 101 -7.75 23.05 -3.35
N LEU A 102 -7.38 24.08 -2.59
CA LEU A 102 -8.02 25.38 -2.69
C LEU A 102 -7.98 25.75 -4.18
N PRO A 103 -9.11 26.14 -4.80
CA PRO A 103 -9.01 26.80 -6.10
C PRO A 103 -7.99 27.93 -5.97
N PRO A 104 -7.14 28.20 -6.98
CA PRO A 104 -6.28 29.37 -6.93
C PRO A 104 -7.21 30.57 -6.73
N MET A 105 -7.19 31.14 -5.52
CA MET A 105 -7.84 32.42 -5.27
C MET A 105 -7.04 33.42 -6.11
N ALA A 106 -7.60 33.72 -7.29
CA ALA A 106 -7.15 34.80 -8.14
C ALA A 106 -6.97 36.03 -7.25
N GLY A 107 -5.76 36.58 -7.30
CA GLY A 107 -5.32 37.63 -6.41
C GLY A 107 -6.31 38.78 -6.38
N ALA A 108 -6.70 39.16 -5.17
CA ALA A 108 -7.08 40.52 -4.91
C ALA A 108 -5.89 41.42 -5.27
N SER A 109 -6.06 42.30 -6.24
CA SER A 109 -5.15 43.41 -6.47
C SER A 109 -5.93 44.62 -6.95
N ARG A 110 -5.92 45.61 -6.04
CA ARG A 110 -6.35 47.02 -6.11
C ARG A 110 -7.83 47.33 -6.00
#